data_AF-B4V7D1-F1
#
_entry.id   AF-B4V7D1-F1
#
_cell.length_a   1.000
_cell.length_b   1.000
_cell.length_c   1.000
_cell.angle_alpha   90.00
_cell.angle_beta   90.00
_cell.angle_gamma   90.00
#
_symmetry.space_group_name_H-M   'P 1'
#
loop_
_entity.id
_entity.type
_entity.pdbx_description
1 polymer ?
#
loop_
_entity_poly.entity_id
_entity_poly.type
_entity_poly.pdbx_seq_one_letter_code
_entity_poly.pdbx_strand_id
1 'polypeptide(L)'
;MHKFATPAPVAAVLEVPAGRILLIAADRADTTVEVLPADPSKGRDVKAAELVTVEYADGVLRIGAAAPKNRLLGINSGAVEVTVQLPSGSRVEAKAAAAEFRGVGRLGDVAFEGAQGTVKLDETASAHLTLQAGDITVGRLGGPAQISTQQGHLTVTEALRGALELSTSAGDITVGAARGVRASLDAGTSYGRIHNALTTAEGATATLTIRATTAAGDITARTL
;
A
#
# COMPACT_ATOMS: atom_id res chain seq x y z
N MET A 1 -19.10 3.31 -14.32
CA MET A 1 -17.76 2.89 -14.79
C MET A 1 -17.19 3.99 -15.68
N HIS A 2 -15.98 4.46 -15.40
CA HIS A 2 -15.23 5.44 -16.22
C HIS A 2 -14.09 4.73 -16.95
N LYS A 3 -13.76 5.18 -18.16
CA LYS A 3 -12.69 4.61 -18.98
C LYS A 3 -11.88 5.73 -19.65
N PHE A 4 -10.57 5.64 -19.57
CA PHE A 4 -9.63 6.61 -20.12
C PHE A 4 -8.58 5.89 -20.97
N ALA A 5 -8.17 6.49 -22.08
CA ALA A 5 -7.05 6.00 -22.87
C ALA A 5 -5.74 6.41 -22.19
N THR A 6 -4.95 5.42 -21.78
CA THR A 6 -3.72 5.61 -20.99
C THR A 6 -2.65 4.63 -21.48
N PRO A 7 -2.06 4.87 -22.66
CA PRO A 7 -1.05 3.97 -23.24
C PRO A 7 0.27 3.96 -22.44
N ALA A 8 0.44 4.93 -21.53
CA ALA A 8 1.55 5.00 -20.59
C ALA A 8 1.03 4.91 -19.14
N PRO A 9 1.87 4.51 -18.18
CA PRO A 9 1.53 4.51 -16.76
C PRO A 9 1.05 5.87 -16.26
N VAL A 10 0.05 5.87 -15.38
CA VAL A 10 -0.57 7.08 -14.82
C VAL A 10 -0.12 7.34 -13.38
N ALA A 11 -0.45 8.53 -12.87
CA ALA A 11 -0.47 8.80 -11.43
C ALA A 11 -1.92 8.74 -10.93
N ALA A 12 -2.25 7.76 -10.09
CA ALA A 12 -3.58 7.63 -9.49
C ALA A 12 -3.56 8.23 -8.07
N VAL A 13 -4.41 9.22 -7.83
CA VAL A 13 -4.59 9.88 -6.54
C VAL A 13 -6.00 9.57 -6.03
N LEU A 14 -6.10 8.91 -4.88
CA LEU A 14 -7.35 8.45 -4.29
C LEU A 14 -7.55 9.02 -2.89
N GLU A 15 -8.71 9.62 -2.63
CA GLU A 15 -9.13 10.01 -1.28
C GLU A 15 -10.50 9.39 -0.98
N VAL A 16 -10.50 8.32 -0.18
CA VAL A 16 -11.69 7.52 0.09
C VAL A 16 -11.94 7.49 1.59
N PRO A 17 -13.11 7.88 2.10
CA PRO A 17 -13.34 7.92 3.54
C PRO A 17 -13.26 6.52 4.18
N ALA A 18 -13.95 5.53 3.61
CA ALA A 18 -13.94 4.17 4.09
C ALA A 18 -14.33 3.16 2.99
N GLY A 19 -13.96 1.89 3.19
CA GLY A 19 -14.39 0.76 2.35
C GLY A 19 -13.22 -0.02 1.76
N ARG A 20 -13.16 -0.16 0.43
CA ARG A 20 -12.13 -0.92 -0.25
C ARG A 20 -11.56 -0.15 -1.43
N ILE A 21 -10.25 -0.20 -1.57
CA ILE A 21 -9.51 0.26 -2.74
C ILE A 21 -8.80 -0.95 -3.34
N LEU A 22 -9.19 -1.33 -4.56
CA LEU A 22 -8.57 -2.40 -5.32
C LEU A 22 -7.91 -1.82 -6.57
N LEU A 23 -6.59 -1.93 -6.66
CA LEU A 23 -5.79 -1.53 -7.80
C LEU A 23 -5.30 -2.77 -8.53
N ILE A 24 -5.56 -2.85 -9.83
CA ILE A 24 -5.16 -3.97 -10.69
C ILE A 24 -4.24 -3.41 -11.78
N ALA A 25 -2.95 -3.70 -11.63
CA ALA A 25 -1.90 -3.26 -12.53
C ALA A 25 -1.54 -4.37 -13.52
N ALA A 26 -1.87 -4.16 -14.80
CA ALA A 26 -1.65 -5.12 -15.87
C ALA A 26 -1.01 -4.47 -17.10
N ASP A 27 -0.54 -5.28 -18.04
CA ASP A 27 -0.13 -4.79 -19.36
C ASP A 27 -1.38 -4.41 -20.16
N ARG A 28 -1.71 -3.11 -20.15
CA ARG A 28 -2.90 -2.53 -20.76
C ARG A 28 -2.64 -1.08 -21.16
N ALA A 29 -3.40 -0.61 -22.15
CA ALA A 29 -3.29 0.75 -22.69
C ALA A 29 -4.45 1.67 -22.30
N ASP A 30 -5.28 1.24 -21.33
CA ASP A 30 -6.41 2.01 -20.82
C ASP A 30 -6.46 1.95 -19.29
N THR A 31 -7.18 2.90 -18.70
CA THR A 31 -7.47 2.91 -17.27
C THR A 31 -8.98 2.90 -17.09
N THR A 32 -9.49 1.99 -16.26
CA THR A 32 -10.91 1.92 -15.92
C THR A 32 -11.11 2.09 -14.42
N VAL A 33 -12.14 2.84 -14.05
CA VAL A 33 -12.52 3.09 -12.66
C VAL A 33 -13.97 2.70 -12.46
N GLU A 34 -14.19 1.87 -11.46
CA GLU A 34 -15.51 1.50 -10.97
C GLU A 34 -15.63 1.94 -9.51
N VAL A 35 -16.72 2.62 -9.20
CA VAL A 35 -17.06 3.06 -7.85
C VAL A 35 -18.45 2.53 -7.55
N LEU A 36 -18.53 1.71 -6.50
CA LEU A 36 -19.76 1.10 -6.02
C LEU A 36 -19.97 1.43 -4.54
N PRO A 37 -21.20 1.45 -4.05
CA PRO A 37 -21.43 1.43 -2.61
C PRO A 37 -20.88 0.14 -2.02
N ALA A 38 -20.24 0.20 -0.85
CA ALA A 38 -19.78 -1.02 -0.17
C ALA A 38 -20.96 -1.93 0.22
N ASP A 39 -22.11 -1.34 0.54
CA ASP A 39 -23.37 -2.06 0.75
C ASP A 39 -24.52 -1.30 0.05
N PRO A 40 -25.08 -1.83 -1.07
CA PRO A 40 -26.14 -1.16 -1.80
C PRO A 40 -27.47 -1.07 -1.04
N SER A 41 -27.64 -1.85 0.04
CA SER A 41 -28.82 -1.74 0.92
C SER A 41 -28.72 -0.57 1.90
N LYS A 42 -27.52 -0.01 2.11
CA LYS A 42 -27.29 1.12 3.00
C LYS A 42 -27.30 2.42 2.22
N GLY A 43 -28.38 3.21 2.38
CA GLY A 43 -28.51 4.50 1.69
C GLY A 43 -27.36 5.49 1.91
N ARG A 44 -26.61 5.38 3.02
CA ARG A 44 -25.39 6.18 3.24
C ARG A 44 -24.22 5.77 2.33
N ASP A 45 -24.07 4.48 2.03
CA ASP A 45 -23.01 3.94 1.17
C ASP A 45 -23.34 4.26 -0.29
N VAL A 46 -24.63 4.16 -0.67
CA VAL A 46 -25.15 4.62 -1.97
C VAL A 46 -24.84 6.10 -2.19
N LYS A 47 -25.19 6.96 -1.24
CA LYS A 47 -24.88 8.40 -1.31
C LYS A 47 -23.38 8.68 -1.36
N ALA A 48 -22.57 7.92 -0.61
CA ALA A 48 -21.13 8.09 -0.64
C ALA A 48 -20.57 7.78 -2.03
N ALA A 49 -21.00 6.69 -2.67
CA ALA A 49 -20.59 6.32 -4.02
C ALA A 49 -21.02 7.35 -5.08
N GLU A 50 -22.23 7.90 -4.97
CA GLU A 50 -22.73 8.96 -5.86
C GLU A 50 -21.93 10.27 -5.77
N LEU A 51 -21.32 10.56 -4.62
CA LEU A 51 -20.53 11.77 -4.38
C LEU A 51 -19.06 11.64 -4.76
N VAL A 52 -18.59 10.44 -5.12
CA VAL A 52 -17.22 10.24 -5.61
C VAL A 52 -17.11 10.77 -7.03
N THR A 53 -16.17 11.68 -7.24
CA THR A 53 -15.78 12.14 -8.57
C THR A 53 -14.61 11.32 -9.09
N VAL A 54 -14.57 11.15 -10.41
CA VAL A 54 -13.48 10.49 -11.12
C VAL A 54 -13.07 11.39 -12.27
N GLU A 55 -11.86 11.93 -12.20
CA GLU A 55 -11.33 12.87 -13.17
C GLU A 55 -9.98 12.39 -13.68
N TYR A 56 -9.71 12.55 -14.97
CA TYR A 56 -8.41 12.26 -15.55
C TYR A 56 -7.96 13.43 -16.41
N ALA A 57 -6.83 14.02 -16.04
CA ALA A 57 -6.22 15.13 -16.75
C ALA A 57 -4.70 15.07 -16.59
N ASP A 58 -3.96 15.38 -17.65
CA ASP A 58 -2.50 15.50 -17.66
C ASP A 58 -1.76 14.27 -17.07
N GLY A 59 -2.25 13.06 -17.35
CA GLY A 59 -1.65 11.81 -16.85
C GLY A 59 -1.98 11.48 -15.40
N VAL A 60 -2.82 12.29 -14.74
CA VAL A 60 -3.23 12.11 -13.34
C VAL A 60 -4.70 11.73 -13.27
N LEU A 61 -4.97 10.55 -12.70
CA LEU A 61 -6.29 10.08 -12.34
C LEU A 61 -6.60 10.49 -10.91
N ARG A 62 -7.63 11.31 -10.69
CA ARG A 62 -8.10 11.73 -9.36
C ARG A 62 -9.43 11.08 -9.06
N ILE A 63 -9.51 10.40 -7.91
CA ILE A 63 -10.72 9.77 -7.40
C ILE A 63 -10.92 10.28 -5.97
N GLY A 64 -12.04 10.90 -5.69
CA GLY A 64 -12.32 11.33 -4.32
C GLY A 64 -13.75 11.80 -4.12
N ALA A 65 -14.20 11.80 -2.88
CA ALA A 65 -15.48 12.44 -2.56
C ALA A 65 -15.35 13.95 -2.77
N ALA A 66 -16.29 14.55 -3.50
CA ALA A 66 -16.37 16.01 -3.57
C ALA A 66 -16.44 16.58 -2.13
N ALA A 67 -15.54 17.51 -1.78
CA ALA A 67 -15.48 18.07 -0.45
C ALA A 67 -16.86 18.60 -0.04
N PRO A 68 -17.48 18.08 1.04
CA PRO A 68 -18.79 18.56 1.45
C PRO A 68 -18.64 20.03 1.88
N LYS A 69 -19.55 20.89 1.42
CA LYS A 69 -19.61 22.32 1.81
C LYS A 69 -19.69 22.54 3.33
N ASN A 70 -20.01 21.51 4.12
CA ASN A 70 -19.99 21.53 5.58
C ASN A 70 -19.09 20.41 6.14
N ARG A 71 -17.89 20.77 6.59
CA ARG A 71 -16.90 19.91 7.28
C ARG A 71 -17.34 19.41 8.68
N LEU A 72 -18.62 19.49 9.04
CA LEU A 72 -19.08 19.34 10.43
C LEU A 72 -19.61 17.96 10.82
N LEU A 73 -19.54 16.94 9.97
CA LEU A 73 -20.11 15.60 10.27
C LEU A 73 -19.18 14.45 9.89
N GLY A 74 -18.06 14.32 10.61
CA GLY A 74 -17.10 13.21 10.52
C GLY A 74 -17.57 11.89 11.16
N ILE A 75 -18.87 11.58 11.17
CA ILE A 75 -19.42 10.37 11.85
C ILE A 75 -20.31 9.52 10.91
N ASN A 76 -20.63 9.98 9.69
CA ASN A 76 -21.58 9.33 8.78
C ASN A 76 -21.09 9.22 7.33
N SER A 77 -19.78 9.16 7.07
CA SER A 77 -19.26 8.89 5.73
C SER A 77 -19.56 7.44 5.35
N GLY A 78 -20.42 7.22 4.35
CA GLY A 78 -20.66 5.88 3.81
C GLY A 78 -19.37 5.24 3.28
N ALA A 79 -19.38 3.93 3.14
CA ALA A 79 -18.27 3.15 2.62
C ALA A 79 -18.45 2.89 1.11
N VAL A 80 -17.35 2.89 0.36
CA VAL A 80 -17.33 2.66 -1.08
C VAL A 80 -16.32 1.58 -1.46
N GLU A 81 -16.61 0.87 -2.54
CA GLU A 81 -15.67 -0.03 -3.20
C GLU A 81 -15.19 0.65 -4.48
N VAL A 82 -13.89 0.97 -4.52
CA VAL A 82 -13.23 1.59 -5.66
C VAL A 82 -12.31 0.56 -6.30
N THR A 83 -12.63 0.16 -7.52
CA THR A 83 -11.76 -0.70 -8.34
C THR A 83 -11.15 0.13 -9.46
N VAL A 84 -9.82 0.21 -9.48
CA VAL A 84 -9.04 0.85 -10.52
C VAL A 84 -8.20 -0.17 -11.23
N GLN A 85 -8.27 -0.14 -12.55
CA GLN A 85 -7.66 -1.09 -13.42
C GLN A 85 -6.77 -0.28 -14.37
N LEU A 86 -5.45 -0.36 -14.21
CA LEU A 86 -4.49 0.62 -14.75
C LEU A 86 -3.22 -0.06 -15.34
N PRO A 87 -2.43 0.65 -16.17
CA PRO A 87 -1.19 0.11 -16.73
C PRO A 87 -0.14 -0.22 -15.65
N SER A 88 0.57 -1.33 -15.78
CA SER A 88 1.68 -1.70 -14.89
C SER A 88 2.72 -0.58 -14.77
N GLY A 89 3.25 -0.38 -13.57
CA GLY A 89 4.18 0.71 -13.25
C GLY A 89 3.51 2.05 -12.94
N SER A 90 2.18 2.12 -12.92
CA SER A 90 1.48 3.34 -12.50
C SER A 90 1.75 3.65 -11.03
N ARG A 91 1.85 4.93 -10.74
CA ARG A 91 2.09 5.47 -9.39
C ARG A 91 0.75 5.62 -8.69
N VAL A 92 0.74 5.44 -7.38
CA VAL A 92 -0.46 5.51 -6.57
C VAL A 92 -0.18 6.35 -5.34
N GLU A 93 -1.06 7.31 -5.08
CA GLU A 93 -1.17 7.99 -3.80
C GLU A 93 -2.61 7.79 -3.31
N ALA A 94 -2.78 7.19 -2.13
CA ALA A 94 -4.09 6.90 -1.60
C ALA A 94 -4.20 7.28 -0.13
N LYS A 95 -5.30 7.91 0.24
CA LYS A 95 -5.64 8.24 1.62
C LYS A 95 -6.98 7.65 1.98
N ALA A 96 -7.05 6.95 3.11
CA ALA A 96 -8.31 6.43 3.61
C ALA A 96 -8.38 6.33 5.13
N ALA A 97 -9.50 6.73 5.73
CA ALA A 97 -9.62 6.62 7.18
C ALA A 97 -9.78 5.15 7.62
N ALA A 98 -10.68 4.40 6.96
CA ALA A 98 -10.92 2.99 7.28
C ALA A 98 -11.09 2.16 6.00
N ALA A 99 -10.01 1.62 5.43
CA ALA A 99 -10.12 0.87 4.18
C ALA A 99 -9.15 -0.31 4.04
N GLU A 100 -9.63 -1.34 3.34
CA GLU A 100 -8.76 -2.36 2.74
C GLU A 100 -8.12 -1.78 1.48
N PHE A 101 -6.79 -1.77 1.42
CA PHE A 101 -6.03 -1.33 0.26
C PHE A 101 -5.30 -2.51 -0.36
N ARG A 102 -5.74 -2.92 -1.56
CA ARG A 102 -5.17 -4.06 -2.29
C ARG A 102 -4.57 -3.59 -3.62
N GLY A 103 -3.29 -3.87 -3.83
CA GLY A 103 -2.61 -3.77 -5.11
C GLY A 103 -2.31 -5.15 -5.67
N VAL A 104 -2.80 -5.41 -6.89
CA VAL A 104 -2.56 -6.64 -7.65
C VAL A 104 -1.71 -6.31 -8.88
N GLY A 105 -0.71 -7.15 -9.15
CA GLY A 105 0.25 -6.93 -10.23
C GLY A 105 1.32 -5.90 -9.88
N ARG A 106 2.07 -5.46 -10.90
CA ARG A 106 3.26 -4.59 -10.74
C ARG A 106 2.88 -3.12 -10.72
N LEU A 107 2.78 -2.55 -9.53
CA LEU A 107 2.62 -1.11 -9.31
C LEU A 107 3.99 -0.40 -9.38
N GLY A 108 3.95 0.90 -9.64
CA GLY A 108 5.10 1.79 -9.58
C GLY A 108 5.42 2.18 -8.14
N ASP A 109 5.45 3.48 -7.87
CA ASP A 109 5.61 3.99 -6.51
C ASP A 109 4.23 4.07 -5.83
N VAL A 110 4.11 3.52 -4.63
CA VAL A 110 2.85 3.49 -3.88
C VAL A 110 3.01 4.25 -2.57
N ALA A 111 2.23 5.32 -2.39
CA ALA A 111 2.06 6.03 -1.15
C ALA A 111 0.66 5.76 -0.60
N PHE A 112 0.56 5.30 0.65
CA PHE A 112 -0.72 5.09 1.32
C PHE A 112 -0.68 5.60 2.76
N GLU A 113 -1.69 6.39 3.11
CA GLU A 113 -1.91 6.86 4.47
C GLU A 113 -3.31 6.45 4.93
N GLY A 114 -3.39 5.73 6.05
CA GLY A 114 -4.68 5.41 6.63
C GLY A 114 -4.68 5.23 8.14
N ALA A 115 -5.87 5.28 8.74
CA ALA A 115 -5.99 5.05 10.17
C ALA A 115 -6.17 3.56 10.47
N GLN A 116 -7.15 2.91 9.84
CA GLN A 116 -7.50 1.52 10.13
C GLN A 116 -7.65 0.71 8.84
N GLY A 117 -7.13 -0.51 8.80
CA GLY A 117 -7.38 -1.43 7.69
C GLY A 117 -6.20 -2.33 7.35
N THR A 118 -6.29 -3.03 6.22
CA THR A 118 -5.19 -3.89 5.76
C THR A 118 -4.62 -3.35 4.46
N VAL A 119 -3.30 -3.42 4.33
CA VAL A 119 -2.60 -3.09 3.08
C VAL A 119 -1.97 -4.35 2.55
N LYS A 120 -2.30 -4.71 1.31
CA LYS A 120 -1.67 -5.83 0.61
C LYS A 120 -1.25 -5.42 -0.79
N LEU A 121 0.04 -5.54 -1.09
CA LEU A 121 0.61 -5.25 -2.40
C LEU A 121 1.27 -6.51 -2.94
N ASP A 122 0.94 -6.93 -4.16
CA ASP A 122 1.59 -8.08 -4.79
C ASP A 122 3.02 -7.73 -5.25
N GLU A 123 3.19 -6.64 -6.03
CA GLU A 123 4.50 -6.13 -6.45
C GLU A 123 4.48 -4.60 -6.56
N THR A 124 5.53 -3.93 -6.06
CA THR A 124 5.67 -2.47 -6.14
C THR A 124 7.12 -2.06 -6.34
N ALA A 125 7.36 -0.95 -7.06
CA ALA A 125 8.71 -0.44 -7.30
C ALA A 125 9.30 0.24 -6.06
N SER A 126 8.49 1.00 -5.33
CA SER A 126 8.78 1.55 -4.00
C SER A 126 7.49 1.68 -3.20
N ALA A 127 7.60 1.85 -1.88
CA ALA A 127 6.43 1.98 -1.01
C ALA A 127 6.65 2.98 0.13
N HIS A 128 5.68 3.86 0.34
CA HIS A 128 5.57 4.70 1.53
C HIS A 128 4.20 4.44 2.17
N LEU A 129 4.15 3.62 3.21
CA LEU A 129 2.91 3.13 3.79
C LEU A 129 2.84 3.51 5.27
N THR A 130 1.79 4.19 5.67
CA THR A 130 1.55 4.59 7.05
C THR A 130 0.15 4.17 7.47
N LEU A 131 0.08 3.34 8.50
CA LEU A 131 -1.15 2.93 9.16
C LEU A 131 -1.13 3.29 10.65
N GLN A 132 -2.29 3.55 11.26
CA GLN A 132 -2.36 3.57 12.73
C GLN A 132 -2.60 2.15 13.25
N ALA A 133 -3.56 1.42 12.69
CA ALA A 133 -3.83 0.04 13.06
C ALA A 133 -4.15 -0.84 11.85
N GLY A 134 -3.43 -1.94 11.76
CA GLY A 134 -3.66 -3.05 10.87
C GLY A 134 -2.38 -3.53 10.18
N ASP A 135 -2.53 -4.61 9.44
CA ASP A 135 -1.42 -5.35 8.86
C ASP A 135 -1.02 -4.82 7.49
N ILE A 136 0.28 -4.81 7.22
CA ILE A 136 0.84 -4.44 5.93
C ILE A 136 1.61 -5.62 5.38
N THR A 137 1.22 -6.08 4.20
CA THR A 137 1.92 -7.13 3.46
C THR A 137 2.35 -6.61 2.09
N VAL A 138 3.64 -6.67 1.82
CA VAL A 138 4.20 -6.45 0.49
C VAL A 138 4.78 -7.77 0.00
N GLY A 139 4.35 -8.24 -1.16
CA GLY A 139 4.85 -9.44 -1.81
C GLY A 139 6.28 -9.19 -2.29
N ARG A 140 6.42 -8.49 -3.42
CA ARG A 140 7.71 -8.19 -4.04
C ARG A 140 7.98 -6.68 -4.07
N LEU A 141 9.10 -6.27 -3.49
CA LEU A 141 9.54 -4.88 -3.43
C LEU A 141 10.80 -4.66 -4.26
N GLY A 142 10.69 -3.85 -5.32
CA GLY A 142 11.76 -3.60 -6.29
C GLY A 142 12.79 -2.53 -5.90
N GLY A 143 12.57 -1.82 -4.78
CA GLY A 143 13.32 -0.61 -4.43
C GLY A 143 13.10 -0.19 -2.97
N PRO A 144 13.37 1.09 -2.64
CA PRO A 144 13.28 1.56 -1.26
C PRO A 144 11.83 1.52 -0.74
N ALA A 145 11.67 1.34 0.58
CA ALA A 145 10.38 1.52 1.21
C ALA A 145 10.50 2.08 2.63
N GLN A 146 9.50 2.87 3.01
CA GLN A 146 9.27 3.37 4.35
C GLN A 146 7.87 2.93 4.78
N ILE A 147 7.79 2.01 5.74
CA ILE A 147 6.55 1.37 6.16
C ILE A 147 6.43 1.51 7.68
N SER A 148 5.33 2.11 8.13
CA SER A 148 5.02 2.29 9.54
C SER A 148 3.59 1.87 9.87
N THR A 149 3.41 1.18 11.00
CA THR A 149 2.09 0.92 11.60
C THR A 149 2.18 1.11 13.11
N GLN A 150 1.17 1.62 13.82
CA GLN A 150 1.28 1.63 15.29
C GLN A 150 0.96 0.25 15.86
N GLN A 151 -0.05 -0.42 15.32
CA GLN A 151 -0.45 -1.76 15.75
C GLN A 151 -0.69 -2.63 14.52
N GLY A 152 0.00 -3.76 14.42
CA GLY A 152 -0.14 -4.69 13.31
C GLY A 152 1.20 -5.25 12.86
N HIS A 153 1.11 -6.34 12.11
CA HIS A 153 2.26 -7.04 11.56
C HIS A 153 2.69 -6.40 10.25
N LEU A 154 4.02 -6.33 10.05
CA LEU A 154 4.62 -5.87 8.81
C LEU A 154 5.33 -7.04 8.14
N THR A 155 4.92 -7.39 6.92
CA THR A 155 5.54 -8.46 6.15
C THR A 155 5.99 -7.95 4.79
N VAL A 156 7.29 -8.07 4.52
CA VAL A 156 7.86 -7.93 3.18
C VAL A 156 8.33 -9.32 2.76
N THR A 157 7.65 -9.93 1.80
CA THR A 157 7.89 -11.33 1.42
C THR A 157 9.21 -11.47 0.65
N GLU A 158 9.48 -10.56 -0.29
CA GLU A 158 10.70 -10.52 -1.10
C GLU A 158 11.11 -9.06 -1.35
N ALA A 159 12.28 -8.68 -0.88
CA ALA A 159 12.90 -7.37 -1.14
C ALA A 159 14.15 -7.52 -2.00
N LEU A 160 14.21 -6.75 -3.09
CA LEU A 160 15.26 -6.90 -4.11
C LEU A 160 16.48 -6.01 -3.87
N ARG A 161 16.28 -4.76 -3.46
CA ARG A 161 17.35 -3.76 -3.32
C ARG A 161 16.84 -2.50 -2.64
N GLY A 162 17.77 -1.65 -2.20
CA GLY A 162 17.46 -0.32 -1.67
C GLY A 162 17.46 -0.28 -0.14
N ALA A 163 16.91 0.79 0.42
CA ALA A 163 16.77 0.98 1.85
C ALA A 163 15.33 0.69 2.29
N LEU A 164 15.18 -0.18 3.27
CA LEU A 164 13.94 -0.54 3.93
C LEU A 164 13.94 0.07 5.32
N GLU A 165 12.98 0.94 5.61
CA GLU A 165 12.70 1.42 6.95
C GLU A 165 11.34 0.91 7.38
N LEU A 166 11.32 0.00 8.33
CA LEU A 166 10.13 -0.70 8.83
C LEU A 166 9.98 -0.40 10.31
N SER A 167 8.81 0.08 10.72
CA SER A 167 8.54 0.37 12.13
C SER A 167 7.14 -0.03 12.55
N THR A 168 7.04 -0.71 13.70
CA THR A 168 5.76 -0.95 14.37
C THR A 168 5.85 -0.66 15.87
N SER A 169 4.76 -0.26 16.53
CA SER A 169 4.80 -0.18 18.01
C SER A 169 4.41 -1.52 18.63
N ALA A 170 3.44 -2.21 18.05
CA ALA A 170 3.04 -3.55 18.49
C ALA A 170 2.77 -4.44 17.27
N GLY A 171 3.58 -5.46 17.10
CA GLY A 171 3.48 -6.43 16.02
C GLY A 171 4.84 -6.93 15.56
N ASP A 172 4.79 -8.02 14.81
CA ASP A 172 6.00 -8.65 14.27
C ASP A 172 6.39 -8.03 12.93
N ILE A 173 7.69 -7.96 12.68
CA ILE A 173 8.25 -7.54 11.40
C ILE A 173 8.92 -8.75 10.74
N THR A 174 8.46 -9.12 9.55
CA THR A 174 9.08 -10.19 8.74
C THR A 174 9.59 -9.61 7.43
N VAL A 175 10.86 -9.88 7.11
CA VAL A 175 11.51 -9.45 5.86
C VAL A 175 12.21 -10.62 5.18
N GLY A 176 11.83 -10.90 3.94
CA GLY A 176 12.57 -11.79 3.05
C GLY A 176 13.48 -11.00 2.11
N ALA A 177 14.79 -11.26 2.13
CA ALA A 177 15.72 -10.75 1.13
C ALA A 177 15.74 -11.69 -0.08
N ALA A 178 15.67 -11.12 -1.29
CA ALA A 178 15.76 -11.90 -2.52
C ALA A 178 17.13 -12.60 -2.64
N ARG A 179 17.18 -13.69 -3.41
CA ARG A 179 18.42 -14.41 -3.69
C ARG A 179 19.43 -13.54 -4.42
N GLY A 180 20.70 -13.65 -4.03
CA GLY A 180 21.79 -12.91 -4.67
C GLY A 180 21.89 -11.44 -4.27
N VAL A 181 21.21 -11.04 -3.20
CA VAL A 181 21.27 -9.68 -2.63
C VAL A 181 22.22 -9.66 -1.43
N ARG A 182 23.02 -8.60 -1.34
CA ARG A 182 23.81 -8.30 -0.14
C ARG A 182 22.94 -7.53 0.84
N ALA A 183 22.35 -8.25 1.78
CA ALA A 183 21.47 -7.69 2.79
C ALA A 183 22.23 -7.37 4.09
N SER A 184 21.97 -6.20 4.67
CA SER A 184 22.34 -5.84 6.04
C SER A 184 21.08 -5.58 6.87
N LEU A 185 21.16 -5.85 8.17
CA LEU A 185 20.06 -5.68 9.12
C LEU A 185 20.50 -4.82 10.31
N ASP A 186 19.75 -3.76 10.54
CA ASP A 186 19.73 -2.92 11.73
C ASP A 186 18.36 -3.12 12.38
N ALA A 187 18.29 -3.98 13.40
CA ALA A 187 17.03 -4.37 14.03
C ALA A 187 17.00 -4.02 15.53
N GLY A 188 15.89 -3.45 15.98
CA GLY A 188 15.66 -3.11 17.38
C GLY A 188 14.28 -3.54 17.86
N THR A 189 14.22 -4.31 18.96
CA THR A 189 12.97 -4.60 19.66
C THR A 189 13.11 -4.35 21.17
N SER A 190 12.12 -3.72 21.79
CA SER A 190 12.11 -3.54 23.25
C SER A 190 11.58 -4.79 23.96
N TYR A 191 10.55 -5.43 23.38
CA TYR A 191 9.93 -6.65 23.90
C TYR A 191 9.73 -7.65 22.77
N GLY A 192 10.71 -8.53 22.57
CA GLY A 192 10.63 -9.59 21.56
C GLY A 192 12.00 -10.18 21.25
N ARG A 193 12.07 -10.97 20.17
CA ARG A 193 13.29 -11.61 19.69
C ARG A 193 13.61 -11.19 18.26
N ILE A 194 14.89 -11.09 17.98
CA ILE A 194 15.41 -10.83 16.63
C ILE A 194 15.97 -12.14 16.08
N HIS A 195 15.38 -12.63 15.01
CA HIS A 195 15.88 -13.75 14.23
C HIS A 195 16.49 -13.24 12.92
N ASN A 196 17.81 -13.37 12.79
CA ASN A 196 18.52 -13.02 11.57
C ASN A 196 19.09 -14.28 10.92
N ALA A 197 18.52 -14.66 9.77
CA ALA A 197 18.97 -15.73 8.91
C ALA A 197 19.34 -15.20 7.51
N LEU A 198 19.81 -13.94 7.43
CA LEU A 198 20.31 -13.36 6.19
C LEU A 198 21.64 -13.99 5.81
N THR A 199 21.73 -14.43 4.57
CA THR A 199 22.95 -14.92 3.93
C THR A 199 23.33 -13.99 2.79
N THR A 200 24.62 -13.74 2.64
CA THR A 200 25.16 -12.98 1.51
C THR A 200 25.80 -13.96 0.53
N ALA A 201 25.34 -13.95 -0.72
CA ALA A 201 25.98 -14.71 -1.78
C ALA A 201 27.24 -13.99 -2.28
N GLU A 202 28.31 -14.74 -2.58
CA GLU A 202 29.49 -14.19 -3.25
C GLU A 202 29.08 -13.62 -4.62
N GLY A 203 29.53 -12.40 -4.94
CA GLY A 203 29.19 -11.71 -6.19
C GLY A 203 27.85 -10.98 -6.19
N ALA A 204 27.15 -10.86 -5.05
CA ALA A 204 25.95 -10.04 -4.94
C ALA A 204 26.23 -8.56 -5.29
N THR A 205 25.56 -8.04 -6.31
CA THR A 205 25.71 -6.65 -6.79
C THR A 205 24.62 -5.73 -6.25
N ALA A 206 23.44 -6.27 -5.93
CA ALA A 206 22.34 -5.52 -5.34
C ALA A 206 22.52 -5.42 -3.82
N THR A 207 22.49 -4.20 -3.30
CA THR A 207 22.56 -3.93 -1.85
C THR A 207 21.15 -3.70 -1.30
N LEU A 208 20.86 -4.32 -0.16
CA LEU A 208 19.63 -4.13 0.60
C LEU A 208 19.99 -3.76 2.04
N THR A 209 19.57 -2.58 2.48
CA THR A 209 19.74 -2.15 3.87
C THR A 209 18.39 -2.22 4.57
N ILE A 210 18.27 -3.06 5.60
CA ILE A 210 17.04 -3.25 6.36
C ILE A 210 17.20 -2.58 7.70
N ARG A 211 16.38 -1.57 7.99
CA ARG A 211 16.15 -1.02 9.33
C ARG A 211 14.77 -1.44 9.80
N ALA A 212 14.70 -2.19 10.88
CA ALA A 212 13.44 -2.71 11.43
C ALA A 212 13.36 -2.42 12.93
N THR A 213 12.31 -1.71 13.36
CA THR A 213 12.12 -1.36 14.77
C THR A 213 10.71 -1.75 15.22
N THR A 214 10.60 -2.53 16.30
CA THR A 214 9.31 -2.80 16.97
C THR A 214 9.39 -2.51 18.45
N ALA A 215 8.36 -1.95 19.10
CA ALA A 215 8.39 -1.83 20.56
C ALA A 215 7.99 -3.16 21.23
N ALA A 216 7.01 -3.87 20.69
CA ALA A 216 6.59 -5.18 21.16
C ALA A 216 6.31 -6.12 19.97
N GLY A 217 7.14 -7.14 19.80
CA GLY A 217 7.04 -8.11 18.72
C GLY A 217 8.41 -8.65 18.30
N ASP A 218 8.37 -9.72 17.53
CA ASP A 218 9.55 -10.36 16.98
C ASP A 218 9.94 -9.74 15.62
N ILE A 219 11.23 -9.69 15.34
CA ILE A 219 11.77 -9.28 14.04
C ILE A 219 12.43 -10.50 13.41
N THR A 220 11.96 -10.90 12.23
CA THR A 220 12.55 -12.00 11.46
C THR A 220 13.04 -11.49 10.12
N ALA A 221 14.33 -11.63 9.85
CA ALA A 221 14.94 -11.38 8.55
C ALA A 221 15.56 -12.67 8.01
N ARG A 222 15.27 -13.04 6.76
CA ARG A 222 15.81 -14.25 6.13
C ARG A 222 16.07 -14.06 4.64
N THR A 223 17.04 -14.79 4.10
CA THR A 223 17.20 -14.92 2.64
C THR A 223 16.26 -16.03 2.12
N LEU A 224 15.67 -15.82 0.94
CA LEU A 224 14.79 -16.79 0.26
C LEU A 224 15.54 -17.89 -0.49
#